data_AF-A0A6G2W3K9-F1
#
_entry.id   AF-A0A6G2W3K9-F1
#
_cell.length_a   1.000
_cell.length_b   1.000
_cell.length_c   1.000
_cell.angle_alpha   90.00
_cell.angle_beta   90.00
_cell.angle_gamma   90.00
#
_symmetry.space_group_name_H-M   'P 1'
#
loop_
_entity.id
_entity.type
_entity.pdbx_description
1 polymer ?
#
loop_
_entity_poly.entity_id
_entity_poly.type
_entity_poly.pdbx_seq_one_letter_code
_entity_poly.pdbx_strand_id
1 'polypeptide(L)'
;MTIRHHVDHERIARIAQTDDGWRLTWTHNRLRDTTHATSLEAVAAACDSYPEYLKVEDEEMREFREREEYEERFVRRRANAVARAVRVPTGGQKGWQERRPSNPDSEK
;
A
#
# COMPACT_ATOMS: atom_id res chain seq x y z
N MET A 1 11.88 27.66 -9.07
CA MET A 1 11.16 26.76 -9.99
C MET A 1 10.66 25.54 -9.23
N THR A 2 9.52 24.96 -9.62
CA THR A 2 8.97 23.73 -9.02
C THR A 2 8.85 22.64 -10.07
N ILE A 3 9.24 21.42 -9.72
CA ILE A 3 9.12 20.23 -10.55
C ILE A 3 7.88 19.47 -10.09
N ARG A 4 7.09 18.98 -11.05
CA ARG A 4 5.84 18.26 -10.79
C ARG A 4 5.96 16.80 -11.18
N HIS A 5 5.26 15.96 -10.43
CA HIS A 5 5.07 14.57 -10.76
C HIS A 5 4.30 14.42 -12.07
N HIS A 6 4.57 13.33 -12.77
CA HIS A 6 4.01 13.07 -14.09
C HIS A 6 2.56 12.55 -14.06
N VAL A 7 2.12 11.93 -12.96
CA VAL A 7 0.78 11.30 -12.88
C VAL A 7 -0.26 12.23 -12.26
N ASP A 8 0.03 12.76 -11.08
CA ASP A 8 -0.92 13.50 -10.23
C ASP A 8 -0.65 15.02 -10.23
N HIS A 9 0.37 15.47 -10.97
CA HIS A 9 0.85 16.85 -11.01
C HIS A 9 1.21 17.44 -9.63
N GLU A 10 1.45 16.59 -8.62
CA GLU A 10 1.93 16.97 -7.30
C GLU A 10 3.32 17.60 -7.40
N ARG A 11 3.65 18.53 -6.49
CA ARG A 11 4.98 19.13 -6.45
C ARG A 11 5.95 18.14 -5.80
N ILE A 12 6.95 17.68 -6.55
CA ILE A 12 7.89 16.64 -6.10
C ILE A 12 9.27 17.18 -5.79
N ALA A 13 9.67 18.30 -6.40
CA ALA A 13 10.92 18.96 -6.07
C ALA A 13 10.84 20.47 -6.30
N ARG A 14 11.76 21.18 -5.65
CA ARG A 14 11.91 22.64 -5.76
C ARG A 14 13.36 22.95 -6.09
N ILE A 15 13.54 23.84 -7.06
CA ILE A 15 14.82 24.48 -7.36
C ILE A 15 14.73 25.95 -6.94
N ALA A 16 15.63 26.40 -6.07
CA ALA A 16 15.66 27.76 -5.56
C ALA A 16 17.10 28.29 -5.49
N GLN A 17 17.26 29.59 -5.75
CA GLN A 17 18.54 30.27 -5.52
C GLN A 17 18.75 30.46 -4.02
N THR A 18 19.97 30.20 -3.57
CA THR A 18 20.47 30.33 -2.19
C THR A 18 21.81 31.06 -2.21
N ASP A 19 22.34 31.39 -1.03
CA ASP A 19 23.64 32.05 -0.90
C ASP A 19 24.80 31.21 -1.46
N ASP A 20 24.66 29.87 -1.45
CA ASP A 20 25.65 28.91 -1.91
C ASP A 20 25.48 28.48 -3.38
N GLY A 21 24.43 28.97 -4.07
CA GLY A 21 24.08 28.58 -5.44
C GLY A 21 22.63 28.13 -5.62
N TRP A 22 22.36 27.32 -6.65
CA TRP A 22 21.04 26.80 -6.95
C TRP A 22 20.81 25.46 -6.25
N ARG A 23 19.91 25.45 -5.26
CA ARG A 23 19.58 24.26 -4.48
C ARG A 23 18.40 23.52 -5.08
N LEU A 24 18.56 22.21 -5.27
CA LEU A 24 17.50 21.25 -5.59
C LEU A 24 17.11 20.50 -4.31
N THR A 25 15.85 20.59 -3.92
CA THR A 25 15.27 19.94 -2.75
C THR A 25 14.12 19.03 -3.16
N TRP A 26 14.11 17.81 -2.64
CA TRP A 26 13.09 16.80 -2.94
C TRP A 26 12.04 16.72 -1.84
N THR A 27 10.79 16.48 -2.25
CA THR A 27 9.67 16.36 -1.30
C THR A 27 9.86 15.09 -0.46
N HIS A 28 9.46 15.18 0.81
CA HIS A 28 9.65 14.12 1.81
C HIS A 28 11.12 13.70 2.03
N ASN A 29 12.10 14.48 1.54
CA ASN A 29 13.53 14.15 1.60
C ASN A 29 13.86 12.76 1.00
N ARG A 30 13.07 12.29 0.03
CA ARG A 30 13.26 10.98 -0.62
C ARG A 30 14.62 10.84 -1.28
N LEU A 31 15.16 11.95 -1.77
CA LEU A 31 16.54 12.06 -2.24
C LEU A 31 17.25 13.18 -1.51
N ARG A 32 18.59 13.10 -1.48
CA ARG A 32 19.44 14.11 -0.84
C ARG A 32 19.39 15.43 -1.61
N ASP A 33 19.31 16.53 -0.87
CA ASP A 33 19.44 17.87 -1.42
C ASP A 33 20.81 18.11 -2.05
N THR A 34 20.83 18.77 -3.21
CA THR A 34 22.04 19.09 -3.96
C THR A 34 22.10 20.59 -4.27
N THR A 35 23.31 21.12 -4.41
CA THR A 35 23.56 22.53 -4.75
C THR A 35 24.41 22.60 -6.01
N HIS A 36 24.03 23.47 -6.94
CA HIS A 36 24.59 23.59 -8.28
C HIS A 36 24.98 25.05 -8.57
N ALA A 37 25.94 25.27 -9.48
CA ALA A 37 26.41 26.62 -9.78
C ALA A 37 25.37 27.39 -10.59
N THR A 38 24.65 26.71 -11.48
CA THR A 38 23.62 27.33 -12.32
C THR A 38 22.24 26.69 -12.16
N SER A 39 21.20 27.43 -12.57
CA SER A 39 19.84 26.91 -12.59
C SER A 39 19.70 25.74 -13.56
N LEU A 40 20.38 25.79 -14.71
CA LEU A 40 20.35 24.76 -15.74
C LEU A 40 20.99 23.46 -15.26
N GLU A 41 22.11 23.52 -14.54
CA GLU A 41 22.72 22.35 -13.91
C GLU A 41 21.78 21.72 -12.88
N ALA A 42 21.09 22.54 -12.06
CA ALA A 42 20.09 22.03 -11.12
C ALA A 42 18.91 21.35 -11.84
N VAL A 43 18.50 21.84 -13.02
CA VAL A 43 17.47 21.18 -13.84
C VAL A 43 17.97 19.86 -14.39
N ALA A 44 19.18 19.83 -14.96
CA ALA A 44 19.77 18.60 -15.50
C ALA A 44 19.90 17.53 -14.42
N ALA A 45 20.44 17.91 -13.24
CA ALA A 45 20.53 17.02 -12.09
C ALA A 45 19.17 16.49 -11.63
N ALA A 46 18.12 17.33 -11.68
CA ALA A 46 16.77 16.89 -11.36
C ALA A 46 16.23 15.87 -12.36
N CYS A 47 16.46 16.07 -13.66
CA CYS A 47 16.08 15.12 -14.70
C CYS A 47 16.81 13.77 -14.52
N ASP A 48 18.12 13.82 -14.25
CA ASP A 48 18.96 12.63 -14.11
C ASP A 48 18.60 11.81 -12.85
N SER A 49 18.20 12.48 -11.77
CA SER A 49 17.83 11.82 -10.50
C SER A 49 16.34 11.47 -10.39
N TYR A 50 15.50 11.92 -11.32
CA TYR A 50 14.06 11.63 -11.31
C TYR A 50 13.72 10.13 -11.36
N PRO A 51 14.39 9.28 -12.17
CA PRO A 51 14.15 7.84 -12.14
C PRO A 51 14.45 7.21 -10.78
N GLU A 52 15.43 7.73 -10.05
CA GLU A 52 15.76 7.24 -8.71
C GLU A 52 14.72 7.68 -7.68
N TYR A 53 14.23 8.92 -7.79
CA TYR A 53 13.10 9.39 -7.00
C TYR A 53 11.88 8.45 -7.14
N LEU A 54 11.54 8.06 -8.37
CA LEU A 54 10.40 7.17 -8.63
C LEU A 54 10.59 5.78 -8.00
N LYS A 55 11.82 5.26 -7.93
CA LYS A 55 12.08 3.97 -7.25
C LYS A 55 11.86 4.08 -5.75
N VAL A 56 12.37 5.15 -5.13
CA VAL A 56 12.17 5.39 -3.69
C VAL A 56 10.69 5.57 -3.38
N GLU A 57 9.96 6.32 -4.20
CA GLU A 57 8.51 6.49 -4.08
C GLU A 57 7.74 5.18 -4.25
N ASP A 58 8.11 4.34 -5.23
CA ASP A 58 7.49 3.03 -5.43
C ASP A 58 7.76 2.08 -4.26
N GLU A 59 8.98 2.11 -3.71
CA GLU A 59 9.37 1.30 -2.56
C GLU A 59 8.65 1.71 -1.27
N GLU A 60 8.55 3.01 -0.98
CA GLU A 60 7.77 3.53 0.15
C GLU A 60 6.27 3.20 0.01
N MET A 61 5.74 3.29 -1.21
CA MET A 61 4.33 2.98 -1.49
C MET A 61 4.06 1.47 -1.62
N ARG A 62 5.09 0.62 -1.65
CA ARG A 62 4.94 -0.83 -1.76
C ARG A 62 4.21 -1.39 -0.54
N GLU A 63 4.63 -1.01 0.67
CA GLU A 63 3.99 -1.47 1.90
C GLU A 63 2.53 -1.01 2.01
N PHE A 64 2.24 0.20 1.52
CA PHE A 64 0.88 0.74 1.50
C PHE A 64 -0.01 -0.04 0.51
N ARG A 65 0.47 -0.28 -0.71
CA ARG A 65 -0.22 -1.09 -1.73
C ARG A 65 -0.43 -2.53 -1.29
N GLU A 66 0.59 -3.17 -0.71
CA GLU A 66 0.48 -4.53 -0.19
C GLU A 66 -0.55 -4.63 0.95
N ARG A 67 -0.64 -3.60 1.80
CA ARG A 67 -1.67 -3.51 2.85
C ARG A 67 -3.06 -3.32 2.28
N GLU A 68 -3.26 -2.42 1.31
CA GLU A 68 -4.56 -2.25 0.66
C GLU A 68 -5.02 -3.53 -0.06
N GLU A 69 -4.13 -4.20 -0.80
CA GLU A 69 -4.44 -5.49 -1.43
C GLU A 69 -4.74 -6.59 -0.42
N TYR A 70 -4.08 -6.57 0.75
CA TYR A 70 -4.39 -7.49 1.84
C TYR A 70 -5.78 -7.20 2.43
N GLU A 71 -6.10 -5.93 2.67
CA GLU A 71 -7.41 -5.50 3.16
C GLU A 71 -8.52 -5.81 2.16
N GLU A 72 -8.35 -5.55 0.87
CA GLU A 72 -9.33 -5.94 -0.16
C GLU A 72 -9.54 -7.45 -0.19
N ARG A 73 -8.48 -8.25 -0.10
CA ARG A 73 -8.60 -9.72 -0.02
C ARG A 73 -9.35 -10.15 1.23
N PHE A 74 -9.10 -9.52 2.36
CA PHE A 74 -9.76 -9.85 3.63
C PHE A 74 -11.24 -9.44 3.62
N VAL A 75 -11.54 -8.22 3.14
CA VAL A 75 -12.91 -7.71 2.97
C VAL A 75 -13.68 -8.60 2.01
N ARG A 76 -13.08 -9.01 0.87
CA ARG A 76 -13.72 -9.93 -0.09
C ARG A 76 -13.94 -11.33 0.48
N ARG A 77 -13.01 -11.85 1.30
CA ARG A 77 -13.21 -13.11 2.03
C ARG A 77 -14.32 -13.00 3.08
N ARG A 78 -14.38 -11.90 3.84
CA ARG A 78 -15.44 -11.63 4.83
C ARG A 78 -16.79 -11.47 4.16
N ALA A 79 -16.87 -10.73 3.06
CA ALA A 79 -18.09 -10.59 2.26
C ALA A 79 -18.56 -11.94 1.71
N ASN A 80 -17.65 -12.78 1.19
CA ASN A 80 -17.98 -14.14 0.73
C ASN A 80 -18.40 -15.07 1.88
N ALA A 81 -17.78 -14.97 3.06
CA ALA A 81 -18.14 -15.74 4.24
C ALA A 81 -19.52 -15.34 4.78
N VAL A 82 -19.80 -14.03 4.84
CA VAL A 82 -21.11 -13.48 5.20
C VAL A 82 -22.16 -13.90 4.16
N ALA A 83 -21.87 -13.77 2.87
CA ALA A 83 -22.78 -14.20 1.80
C ALA A 83 -23.06 -15.71 1.88
N ARG A 84 -22.06 -16.54 2.20
CA ARG A 84 -22.27 -17.98 2.46
C ARG A 84 -23.14 -18.20 3.70
N ALA A 85 -22.87 -17.52 4.82
CA ALA A 85 -23.64 -17.64 6.06
C ALA A 85 -25.09 -17.17 5.89
N VAL A 86 -25.34 -16.12 5.11
CA VAL A 86 -26.68 -15.60 4.78
C VAL A 86 -27.41 -16.48 3.77
N ARG A 87 -26.68 -17.17 2.88
CA ARG A 87 -27.25 -18.12 1.90
C ARG A 87 -27.47 -19.52 2.50
N VAL A 88 -26.92 -19.83 3.67
CA VAL A 88 -27.38 -20.99 4.44
C VAL A 88 -28.79 -20.67 4.90
N PRO A 89 -29.81 -21.41 4.45
CA PRO A 89 -31.13 -21.25 5.03
C PRO A 89 -30.99 -21.59 6.51
N THR A 90 -31.45 -20.71 7.39
CA THR A 90 -31.73 -20.97 8.81
C THR A 90 -32.82 -22.04 8.94
N GLY A 91 -32.55 -23.22 8.41
CA GLY A 91 -33.44 -24.34 8.22
C GLY A 91 -32.62 -25.62 8.31
N GLY A 92 -32.35 -26.05 9.55
CA GLY A 92 -31.86 -27.39 9.85
C GLY A 92 -30.46 -27.45 10.46
N GLN A 93 -30.34 -27.12 11.75
CA GLN A 93 -29.41 -27.85 12.62
C GLN A 93 -29.90 -29.32 12.71
N LYS A 94 -29.68 -30.11 11.66
CA LYS A 94 -29.86 -31.56 11.67
C LYS A 94 -28.47 -32.17 11.51
N GLY A 95 -27.77 -32.35 12.62
CA GLY A 95 -26.40 -32.89 12.60
C GLY A 95 -25.71 -32.99 13.95
N TRP A 96 -26.16 -32.27 14.97
CA TRP A 96 -25.76 -32.55 16.36
C TRP A 96 -26.64 -33.68 16.92
N GLN A 97 -26.42 -34.90 16.43
CA GLN A 97 -26.88 -36.08 17.18
C GLN A 97 -25.90 -36.27 18.34
N GLU A 98 -26.35 -35.92 19.54
CA GLU A 98 -25.79 -36.48 20.78
C GLU A 98 -25.71 -37.99 20.60
N ARG A 99 -24.49 -38.51 20.51
CA ARG A 99 -24.25 -39.94 20.66
C ARG A 99 -24.72 -40.29 22.07
N ARG A 100 -25.91 -40.88 22.19
CA ARG A 100 -26.32 -41.57 23.42
C ARG A 100 -25.23 -42.62 23.72
N PRO A 101 -24.68 -42.68 24.94
CA PRO A 101 -23.85 -43.80 25.33
C PRO A 101 -24.73 -45.06 25.29
N SER A 102 -24.35 -46.00 24.43
CA SER A 102 -24.90 -47.34 24.41
C SER A 102 -24.57 -48.03 25.74
N ASN A 103 -25.60 -48.30 26.54
CA ASN A 103 -25.49 -49.13 27.74
C ASN A 103 -25.23 -50.58 27.29
N PRO A 104 -24.15 -51.24 27.71
CA PRO A 104 -24.05 -52.69 27.59
C PRO A 104 -24.88 -53.34 28.71
N ASP A 105 -25.21 -54.61 28.50
CA ASP A 105 -25.79 -55.56 29.46
C ASP A 105 -27.29 -55.80 29.31
N SER A 106 -27.59 -56.84 28.54
CA SER A 106 -28.68 -57.79 28.80
C SER A 106 -28.39 -59.09 28.05
N GLU A 107 -27.38 -59.83 28.51
CA GLU A 107 -27.28 -61.28 28.28
C GLU A 107 -28.10 -61.97 29.37
N LYS A 108 -29.16 -62.69 28.98
CA LYS A 108 -29.68 -63.89 29.65
C LYS A 108 -30.38 -64.78 28.64
#